data_AF-A0A2H5QXI2-F1
#
_entry.id   AF-A0A2H5QXI2-F1
#
_cell.length_a   1.000
_cell.length_b   1.000
_cell.length_c   1.000
_cell.angle_alpha   90.00
_cell.angle_beta   90.00
_cell.angle_gamma   90.00
#
_symmetry.space_group_name_H-M   'P 1'
#
loop_
_entity.id
_entity.type
_entity.pdbx_description
1 polymer ?
#
loop_
_entity_poly.entity_id
_entity_poly.type
_entity_poly.pdbx_seq_one_letter_code
_entity_poly.pdbx_strand_id
1 'polypeptide(L)' 'MKKPLQRTKVVIHHLPPSLSQNDLLALFHDHFNDRYNWFCFRPRKSRYFF' A
#
# COMPACT_ATOMS: atom_id res chain seq x y z
N MET A 1 -10.50 24.15 17.56
CA MET A 1 -10.57 22.77 17.03
C MET A 1 -9.24 22.44 16.36
N LYS A 2 -8.65 21.26 16.63
CA LYS A 2 -7.41 20.85 15.93
C LYS A 2 -7.73 20.71 14.43
N LYS A 3 -6.96 21.36 13.57
CA LYS A 3 -7.08 21.16 12.11
C LYS A 3 -6.91 19.66 11.80
N PRO A 4 -7.74 19.08 10.93
CA PRO A 4 -7.57 17.68 10.56
C PRO A 4 -6.17 17.48 10.00
N LEU A 5 -5.46 16.47 10.52
CA LEU A 5 -4.13 16.11 10.05
C LEU A 5 -4.27 15.66 8.60
N GLN A 6 -3.58 16.32 7.66
CA GLN A 6 -3.56 15.89 6.26
C GLN A 6 -2.77 14.58 6.14
N ARG A 7 -3.42 13.45 6.45
CA ARG A 7 -2.84 12.12 6.30
C ARG A 7 -2.91 11.72 4.84
N THR A 8 -1.75 11.51 4.23
CA THR A 8 -1.62 11.07 2.83
C THR A 8 -1.30 9.57 2.70
N LYS A 9 -1.03 8.89 3.83
CA LYS A 9 -0.69 7.47 3.87
C LYS A 9 -1.93 6.61 4.08
N VAL A 10 -2.15 5.67 3.16
CA VAL A 10 -3.17 4.63 3.26
C VAL A 10 -2.49 3.30 3.58
N VAL A 11 -3.09 2.50 4.45
CA VAL A 11 -2.63 1.14 4.77
C VAL A 11 -3.74 0.16 4.47
N ILE A 12 -3.43 -0.90 3.72
CA ILE A 12 -4.35 -1.96 3.35
C ILE A 12 -3.92 -3.23 4.09
N HIS A 13 -4.83 -3.78 4.89
CA HIS A 13 -4.60 -4.99 5.68
C HIS A 13 -5.48 -6.14 5.19
N HIS A 14 -5.24 -7.35 5.71
CA HIS A 14 -6.00 -8.56 5.39
C HIS A 14 -5.96 -8.94 3.90
N LEU A 15 -4.79 -8.74 3.27
CA LEU A 15 -4.57 -9.19 1.90
C LEU A 15 -4.54 -10.73 1.83
N PRO A 16 -5.02 -11.32 0.72
CA PRO A 16 -4.88 -12.75 0.46
C PRO A 16 -3.40 -13.18 0.59
N PRO A 17 -3.10 -14.31 1.26
CA PRO A 17 -1.72 -14.76 1.47
C PRO A 17 -0.96 -15.07 0.17
N SER A 18 -1.68 -15.36 -0.91
CA SER A 18 -1.16 -15.63 -2.25
C SER A 18 -0.99 -14.38 -3.11
N LEU A 19 -1.45 -13.21 -2.65
CA LEU A 19 -1.38 -11.98 -3.43
C LEU A 19 0.07 -11.51 -3.52
N SER A 20 0.56 -11.29 -4.74
CA SER A 20 1.89 -10.73 -4.95
C SER A 20 1.87 -9.21 -4.94
N GLN A 21 3.05 -8.60 -4.78
CA GLN A 21 3.22 -7.16 -4.90
C GLN A 21 2.77 -6.65 -6.28
N ASN A 22 3.10 -7.37 -7.36
CA ASN A 22 2.80 -6.94 -8.72
C ASN A 22 1.31 -7.00 -9.01
N ASP A 23 0.61 -8.05 -8.56
CA ASP A 23 -0.84 -8.16 -8.70
C ASP A 23 -1.53 -7.01 -7.97
N LEU A 24 -1.05 -6.67 -6.76
CA LEU A 24 -1.59 -5.56 -5.98
C LEU A 24 -1.32 -4.21 -6.66
N LEU A 25 -0.11 -4.00 -7.19
CA LEU A 25 0.24 -2.77 -7.91
C LEU A 25 -0.60 -2.59 -9.18
N ALA A 26 -0.83 -3.66 -9.94
CA ALA A 26 -1.65 -3.63 -11.15
C ALA A 26 -3.08 -3.13 -10.88
N LEU A 27 -3.68 -3.50 -9.74
CA LEU A 27 -5.01 -3.00 -9.33
C LEU A 27 -5.05 -1.49 -9.08
N PHE A 28 -3.91 -0.90 -8.71
CA PHE A 28 -3.82 0.52 -8.37
C PHE A 28 -3.24 1.37 -9.48
N HIS A 29 -2.43 0.79 -10.36
CA HIS A 29 -1.66 1.54 -11.35
C HIS A 29 -2.59 2.41 -12.21
N ASP A 30 -3.67 1.83 -12.73
CA ASP A 30 -4.66 2.54 -13.55
C ASP A 30 -5.46 3.59 -12.77
N HIS A 31 -5.77 3.33 -11.49
CA HIS A 31 -6.62 4.21 -10.70
C HIS A 31 -5.86 5.40 -10.09
N PHE A 32 -4.59 5.18 -9.75
CA PHE A 32 -3.75 6.17 -9.11
C PHE A 32 -2.83 6.91 -10.09
N ASN A 33 -2.49 6.34 -11.25
CA ASN A 33 -1.77 7.02 -12.34
C ASN A 33 -0.61 7.90 -11.81
N ASP A 34 0.31 7.27 -11.06
CA ASP A 34 1.47 7.90 -10.40
C ASP A 34 1.18 8.93 -9.29
N ARG A 35 -0.05 9.03 -8.79
CA ARG A 35 -0.42 9.94 -7.69
C ARG A 35 0.01 9.48 -6.29
N TYR A 36 0.89 8.49 -6.18
CA TYR A 36 1.47 8.07 -4.90
C TYR A 36 2.99 8.29 -4.90
N ASN A 37 3.49 9.00 -3.90
CA ASN A 37 4.92 9.27 -3.77
C ASN A 37 5.73 8.06 -3.27
N TRP A 38 5.07 7.09 -2.64
CA TRP A 38 5.73 5.95 -2.00
C TRP A 38 4.82 4.74 -1.88
N PHE A 39 5.38 3.54 -2.03
CA PHE A 39 4.68 2.26 -1.89
C PHE A 39 5.54 1.26 -1.10
N CYS A 40 4.90 0.47 -0.22
CA CYS A 40 5.55 -0.58 0.56
C CYS A 40 4.61 -1.78 0.68
N PHE A 41 5.11 -2.97 0.33
CA PHE A 41 4.38 -4.23 0.44
C PHE A 41 5.01 -5.12 1.51
N ARG A 42 4.19 -5.60 2.45
CA ARG A 42 4.62 -6.58 3.46
C ARG A 42 3.76 -7.83 3.38
N PRO A 43 4.26 -8.92 2.78
CA PRO A 43 3.56 -10.20 2.84
C PRO A 43 3.59 -10.73 4.27
N ARG A 44 2.57 -11.49 4.66
CA ARG A 44 2.40 -12.03 6.03
C ARG A 44 3.58 -12.87 6.52
N LYS A 45 4.41 -13.39 5.61
CA LYS A 45 5.61 -14.20 5.91
C LYS A 45 6.93 -13.42 5.81
N SER A 46 6.91 -12.11 5.58
CA SER A 46 8.16 -11.34 5.53
C SER A 46 8.75 -11.19 6.94
N ARG A 47 9.84 -11.90 7.21
CA ARG A 47 10.69 -11.69 8.40
C ARG A 47 11.78 -10.64 8.16
N TYR A 48 11.83 -10.04 6.98
CA TYR A 48 12.89 -9.11 6.62
C TYR A 48 12.37 -7.67 6.65
N PHE A 49 13.05 -6.87 7.46
CA PHE A 49 12.93 -5.41 7.52
C PHE A 49 14.04 -4.84 6.63
N PHE A 50 13.66 -4.09 5.59
CA PHE A 50 14.52 -3.14 4.88
C PHE A 50 13.83 -1.78 4.95
#